data_AF-A0A9D6YB95-F1
#
_entry.id   AF-A0A9D6YB95-F1
#
_cell.length_a   1.000
_cell.length_b   1.000
_cell.length_c   1.000
_cell.angle_alpha   90.00
_cell.angle_beta   90.00
_cell.angle_gamma   90.00
#
_symmetry.space_group_name_H-M   'P 1'
#
loop_
_entity.id
_entity.type
_entity.pdbx_description
1 polymer ?
#
loop_
_entity_poly.entity_id
_entity_poly.type
_entity_poly.pdbx_seq_one_letter_code
_entity_poly.pdbx_strand_id
1 'polypeptide(L)'
;MNPRTSVESLLRRDRWLVGGALFVAVALCGAWIVPMAWDMYGAMDASAAWMMTSTWDLAHLALLFAMWVVMMAGMMLPSAGPVLLLYACVIRKSPEAERTAAHVYAFAGGYLAVWTAFSLIATILQRALAEWLLLTPMMEARDPLFGGVLLMLAGVYQFTPFKRACLDSCRSPAEFLTRHWKSGVGGGFYLGVANGLYCLGCCWALMLLLFVGGVMNLWWIAALTVFVLLEKVAPFGAQGGRLSGLLIFGMGLWSLTQFFS
;
A
#
# COMPACT_ATOMS: atom_id res chain seq x y z
N MET A 1 -0.74 44.73 -5.71
CA MET A 1 -1.51 43.47 -5.60
C MET A 1 -0.53 42.32 -5.66
N ASN A 2 -0.35 41.59 -4.55
CA ASN A 2 0.80 40.71 -4.33
C ASN A 2 0.52 39.32 -4.94
N PRO A 3 1.17 38.91 -6.04
CA PRO A 3 0.88 37.63 -6.72
C PRO A 3 1.18 36.39 -5.85
N ARG A 4 1.87 36.56 -4.71
CA ARG A 4 2.17 35.48 -3.77
C ARG A 4 0.92 34.91 -3.07
N THR A 5 -0.09 35.73 -2.76
CA THR A 5 -1.27 35.28 -1.99
C THR A 5 -2.24 34.42 -2.80
N SER A 6 -2.32 34.61 -4.12
CA SER A 6 -3.24 33.84 -4.98
C SER A 6 -2.71 32.43 -5.28
N VAL A 7 -1.40 32.28 -5.49
CA VAL A 7 -0.78 30.97 -5.72
C VAL A 7 -0.79 30.12 -4.45
N GLU A 8 -0.51 30.73 -3.30
CA GLU A 8 -0.50 30.04 -2.02
C GLU A 8 -1.90 29.58 -1.58
N SER A 9 -2.92 30.40 -1.83
CA SER A 9 -4.32 30.03 -1.53
C SER A 9 -4.84 28.91 -2.44
N LEU A 10 -4.47 28.91 -3.73
CA LEU A 10 -4.79 27.84 -4.67
C LEU A 10 -4.11 26.52 -4.27
N LEU A 11 -2.82 26.55 -3.93
CA LEU A 11 -2.09 25.36 -3.45
C LEU A 11 -2.68 24.80 -2.15
N ARG A 12 -3.08 25.68 -1.23
CA ARG A 12 -3.69 25.27 0.04
C ARG A 12 -5.05 24.62 -0.21
N ARG A 13 -5.89 25.18 -1.10
CA ARG A 13 -7.20 24.63 -1.46
C ARG A 13 -7.08 23.26 -2.13
N ASP A 14 -6.11 23.07 -3.02
CA ASP A 14 -5.88 21.79 -3.68
C ASP A 14 -5.40 20.71 -2.71
N ARG A 15 -4.54 21.08 -1.76
CA ARG A 15 -4.12 20.19 -0.68
C ARG A 15 -5.31 19.70 0.16
N TRP A 16 -6.26 20.58 0.48
CA TRP A 16 -7.47 20.20 1.21
C TRP A 16 -8.41 19.32 0.37
N LEU A 17 -8.58 19.61 -0.93
CA LEU A 17 -9.44 18.81 -1.80
C LEU A 17 -8.91 17.39 -2.00
N VAL A 18 -7.63 17.24 -2.35
CA VAL A 18 -7.04 15.90 -2.52
C VAL A 18 -6.91 15.19 -1.18
N GLY A 19 -6.52 15.90 -0.12
CA GLY A 19 -6.49 15.33 1.24
C GLY A 19 -7.86 14.83 1.68
N GLY A 20 -8.93 15.60 1.43
CA GLY A 20 -10.31 15.19 1.69
C GLY A 20 -10.75 14.00 0.85
N ALA A 21 -10.43 13.98 -0.45
CA ALA A 21 -10.75 12.85 -1.32
C ALA A 21 -10.03 11.56 -0.89
N LEU A 22 -8.75 11.65 -0.52
CA LEU A 22 -8.00 10.51 0.02
C LEU A 22 -8.58 10.05 1.36
N PHE A 23 -8.95 10.97 2.25
CA PHE A 23 -9.61 10.63 3.51
C PHE A 23 -10.93 9.89 3.29
N VAL A 24 -11.77 10.37 2.38
CA VAL A 24 -13.03 9.71 2.01
C VAL A 24 -12.75 8.32 1.42
N ALA A 25 -11.77 8.18 0.55
CA ALA A 25 -11.40 6.87 -0.01
C ALA A 25 -10.95 5.88 1.08
N VAL A 26 -10.11 6.33 2.02
CA VAL A 26 -9.68 5.51 3.17
C VAL A 26 -10.86 5.16 4.07
N ALA A 27 -11.75 6.11 4.35
CA ALA A 27 -12.94 5.87 5.16
C ALA A 27 -13.90 4.87 4.51
N LEU A 28 -14.09 4.94 3.18
CA LEU A 28 -14.88 3.96 2.44
C LEU A 28 -14.27 2.56 2.47
N CYS A 29 -12.94 2.46 2.32
CA CYS A 29 -12.24 1.18 2.46
C CYS A 29 -12.37 0.63 3.90
N GLY A 30 -12.19 1.49 4.90
CA GLY A 30 -12.31 1.16 6.31
C GLY A 30 -13.73 0.75 6.72
N ALA A 31 -14.76 1.37 6.14
CA ALA A 31 -16.16 1.03 6.42
C ALA A 31 -16.50 -0.42 6.05
N TRP A 32 -15.74 -1.03 5.14
CA TRP A 32 -15.89 -2.44 4.80
C TRP A 32 -14.91 -3.34 5.56
N ILE A 33 -13.63 -2.96 5.65
CA ILE A 33 -12.58 -3.79 6.28
C ILE A 33 -12.70 -3.84 7.81
N VAL A 34 -13.04 -2.73 8.48
CA VAL A 34 -13.06 -2.68 9.96
C VAL A 34 -14.14 -3.57 10.56
N PRO A 35 -15.41 -3.55 10.10
CA PRO A 35 -16.42 -4.48 10.60
C PRO A 35 -16.04 -5.94 10.37
N MET A 36 -15.44 -6.24 9.21
CA MET A 36 -14.98 -7.59 8.88
C MET A 36 -13.85 -8.05 9.80
N ALA A 37 -12.90 -7.17 10.12
CA ALA A 37 -11.83 -7.42 11.09
C ALA A 37 -12.38 -7.66 12.50
N TRP A 38 -13.37 -6.88 12.93
CA TRP A 38 -14.01 -7.08 14.22
C TRP A 38 -14.80 -8.38 14.30
N ASP A 39 -15.51 -8.78 13.24
CA ASP A 39 -16.20 -10.07 13.17
C ASP A 39 -15.22 -11.25 13.27
N MET A 40 -14.04 -11.14 12.64
CA MET A 40 -13.02 -12.20 12.64
C MET A 40 -12.48 -12.53 14.03
N TYR A 41 -12.28 -11.51 14.88
CA TYR A 41 -11.85 -11.69 16.28
C TYR A 41 -13.04 -11.70 17.27
N GLY A 42 -14.27 -11.69 16.76
CA GLY A 42 -15.51 -11.57 17.51
C GLY A 42 -16.33 -12.85 17.46
N ALA A 43 -17.63 -12.71 17.16
CA ALA A 43 -18.58 -13.82 17.16
C ALA A 43 -18.38 -14.78 15.98
N MET A 44 -17.76 -14.32 14.88
CA MET A 44 -17.56 -15.06 13.64
C MET A 44 -18.88 -15.52 13.00
N ASP A 45 -19.79 -14.58 12.77
CA ASP A 45 -21.17 -14.87 12.34
C ASP A 45 -21.43 -14.47 10.88
N ALA A 46 -20.56 -13.63 10.30
CA ALA A 46 -20.81 -12.96 9.02
C ALA A 46 -19.74 -13.32 7.97
N SER A 47 -19.33 -12.34 7.14
CA SER A 47 -18.39 -12.56 6.04
C SER A 47 -17.01 -13.05 6.50
N ALA A 48 -16.61 -12.77 7.75
CA ALA A 48 -15.36 -13.31 8.30
C ALA A 48 -15.46 -14.81 8.57
N ALA A 49 -16.63 -15.33 8.97
CA ALA A 49 -16.87 -16.76 9.13
C ALA A 49 -16.71 -17.52 7.82
N TRP A 50 -17.21 -16.93 6.72
CA TRP A 50 -17.09 -17.49 5.38
C TRP A 50 -15.63 -17.58 4.91
N MET A 51 -14.81 -16.57 5.20
CA MET A 51 -13.38 -16.58 4.89
C MET A 51 -12.58 -17.69 5.58
N MET A 52 -13.14 -18.30 6.63
CA MET A 52 -12.51 -19.33 7.46
C MET A 52 -12.91 -20.76 7.06
N THR A 53 -13.77 -20.91 6.05
CA THR A 53 -14.19 -22.25 5.60
C THR A 53 -13.05 -22.97 4.87
N SER A 54 -12.98 -24.28 5.01
CA SER A 54 -12.00 -25.12 4.30
C SER A 54 -12.34 -25.31 2.81
N THR A 55 -13.35 -24.61 2.29
CA THR A 55 -13.87 -24.76 0.94
C THR A 55 -13.37 -23.63 0.02
N TRP A 56 -12.47 -23.97 -0.90
CA TRP A 56 -11.90 -23.02 -1.88
C TRP A 56 -12.80 -22.81 -3.10
N ASP A 57 -14.04 -22.37 -2.87
CA ASP A 57 -14.96 -22.04 -3.96
C ASP A 57 -14.63 -20.66 -4.59
N LEU A 58 -15.10 -20.43 -5.82
CA LEU A 58 -14.83 -19.19 -6.56
C LEU A 58 -15.33 -17.95 -5.81
N ALA A 59 -16.46 -18.06 -5.11
CA ALA A 59 -17.00 -16.98 -4.29
C ALA A 59 -16.07 -16.59 -3.13
N HIS A 60 -15.46 -17.58 -2.46
CA HIS A 60 -14.48 -17.35 -1.40
C HIS A 60 -13.22 -16.66 -1.91
N LEU A 61 -12.72 -17.10 -3.07
CA LEU A 61 -11.56 -16.47 -3.71
C LEU A 61 -11.87 -15.04 -4.16
N ALA A 62 -13.08 -14.79 -4.68
CA ALA A 62 -13.50 -13.46 -5.05
C ALA A 62 -13.59 -12.53 -3.83
N LEU A 63 -14.12 -13.02 -2.70
CA LEU A 63 -14.18 -12.26 -1.44
C LEU A 63 -12.77 -11.97 -0.89
N LEU A 64 -11.88 -12.97 -0.88
CA LEU A 64 -10.48 -12.81 -0.45
C LEU A 64 -9.74 -11.80 -1.33
N PHE A 65 -9.93 -11.90 -2.66
CA PHE A 65 -9.37 -10.96 -3.60
C PHE A 65 -9.90 -9.54 -3.40
N ALA A 66 -11.21 -9.38 -3.23
CA ALA A 66 -11.82 -8.09 -2.94
C ALA A 66 -11.27 -7.48 -1.64
N MET A 67 -11.09 -8.28 -0.59
CA MET A 67 -10.46 -7.86 0.66
C MET A 67 -9.06 -7.28 0.40
N TRP A 68 -8.19 -8.02 -0.30
CA TRP A 68 -6.84 -7.53 -0.61
C TRP A 68 -6.87 -6.24 -1.42
N VAL A 69 -7.75 -6.15 -2.42
CA VAL A 69 -7.89 -4.94 -3.26
C VAL A 69 -8.28 -3.73 -2.41
N VAL A 70 -9.31 -3.85 -1.58
CA VAL A 70 -9.81 -2.73 -0.76
C VAL A 70 -8.81 -2.35 0.32
N MET A 71 -8.17 -3.35 0.96
CA MET A 71 -7.12 -3.11 1.95
C MET A 71 -5.92 -2.39 1.32
N MET A 72 -5.42 -2.87 0.18
CA MET A 72 -4.30 -2.24 -0.53
C MET A 72 -4.65 -0.84 -1.01
N ALA A 73 -5.86 -0.63 -1.53
CA ALA A 73 -6.32 0.70 -1.90
C ALA A 73 -6.31 1.66 -0.69
N GLY A 74 -6.87 1.24 0.45
CA GLY A 74 -6.91 2.04 1.67
C GLY A 74 -5.52 2.38 2.22
N MET A 75 -4.59 1.42 2.23
CA MET A 75 -3.25 1.64 2.77
C MET A 75 -2.37 2.44 1.80
N MET A 76 -2.44 2.16 0.50
CA MET A 76 -1.41 2.60 -0.46
C MET A 76 -1.82 3.83 -1.27
N LEU A 77 -3.11 4.08 -1.50
CA LEU A 77 -3.56 5.27 -2.23
C LEU A 77 -3.13 6.60 -1.56
N PRO A 78 -3.16 6.74 -0.22
CA PRO A 78 -2.67 7.96 0.45
C PRO A 78 -1.20 8.27 0.13
N SER A 79 -0.38 7.23 -0.09
CA SER A 79 1.04 7.42 -0.40
C SER A 79 1.29 8.01 -1.79
N ALA A 80 0.32 7.93 -2.71
CA ALA A 80 0.36 8.61 -4.01
C ALA A 80 -0.05 10.10 -3.92
N GLY A 81 -0.54 10.54 -2.76
CA GLY A 81 -1.09 11.89 -2.52
C GLY A 81 -0.18 13.03 -2.99
N PRO A 82 1.12 13.08 -2.64
CA PRO A 82 2.02 14.14 -3.06
C PRO A 82 2.18 14.25 -4.58
N VAL A 83 2.31 13.11 -5.28
CA VAL A 83 2.45 13.06 -6.74
C VAL A 83 1.14 13.46 -7.41
N LEU A 84 0.01 12.97 -6.91
CA LEU A 84 -1.32 13.25 -7.43
C LEU A 84 -1.69 14.74 -7.27
N LEU A 85 -1.30 15.36 -6.15
CA LEU A 85 -1.43 16.80 -5.91
C LEU A 85 -0.62 17.62 -6.91
N LEU A 86 0.65 17.27 -7.09
CA LEU A 86 1.52 17.98 -8.03
C LEU A 86 1.02 17.81 -9.47
N TYR A 87 0.60 16.60 -9.84
CA TYR A 87 0.04 16.31 -11.15
C TYR A 87 -1.24 17.11 -11.41
N ALA A 88 -2.17 17.16 -10.47
CA ALA A 88 -3.38 17.97 -10.56
C ALA A 88 -3.06 19.47 -10.75
N CYS A 89 -2.07 19.99 -10.02
CA CYS A 89 -1.62 21.38 -10.14
C CYS A 89 -1.05 21.69 -11.53
N VAL A 90 -0.26 20.77 -12.11
CA VAL A 90 0.30 20.93 -13.46
C VAL A 90 -0.81 20.93 -14.51
N ILE A 91 -1.76 19.98 -14.44
CA ILE A 91 -2.86 19.90 -15.42
C ILE A 91 -3.79 21.12 -15.34
N ARG A 92 -4.08 21.65 -14.15
CA ARG A 92 -4.89 22.87 -14.00
C ARG A 92 -4.28 24.13 -14.61
N LYS A 93 -2.96 24.14 -14.79
CA LYS A 93 -2.22 25.24 -15.42
C LYS A 93 -1.97 25.00 -16.91
N SER A 94 -2.42 23.86 -17.45
CA SER A 94 -2.32 23.54 -18.87
C SER A 94 -3.61 23.91 -19.61
N PRO A 95 -3.61 23.90 -20.95
CA PRO A 95 -4.83 24.03 -21.74
C PRO A 95 -5.91 22.97 -21.44
N GLU A 96 -5.55 21.87 -20.74
CA GLU A 96 -6.45 20.78 -20.37
C GLU A 96 -7.08 20.97 -18.98
N ALA A 97 -7.07 22.19 -18.42
CA ALA A 97 -7.56 22.48 -17.08
C ALA A 97 -8.99 21.96 -16.81
N GLU A 98 -9.89 22.06 -17.78
CA GLU A 98 -11.27 21.55 -17.68
C GLU A 98 -11.34 20.03 -17.50
N ARG A 99 -10.31 19.30 -17.97
CA ARG A 99 -10.22 17.84 -17.89
C ARG A 99 -9.38 17.36 -16.70
N THR A 100 -9.02 18.24 -15.77
CA THR A 100 -8.20 17.89 -14.60
C THR A 100 -8.73 16.66 -13.86
N ALA A 101 -10.04 16.58 -13.62
CA ALA A 101 -10.64 15.45 -12.93
C ALA A 101 -10.41 14.12 -13.68
N ALA A 102 -10.59 14.12 -15.00
CA ALA A 102 -10.36 12.93 -15.83
C ALA A 102 -8.89 12.47 -15.77
N HIS A 103 -7.93 13.41 -15.80
CA HIS A 103 -6.50 13.09 -15.65
C HIS A 103 -6.18 12.50 -14.28
N VAL A 104 -6.71 13.09 -13.21
CA VAL A 104 -6.50 12.62 -11.84
C VAL A 104 -7.11 11.23 -11.63
N TYR A 105 -8.33 10.99 -12.12
CA TYR A 105 -8.95 9.66 -12.03
C TYR A 105 -8.22 8.63 -12.89
N ALA A 106 -7.73 9.01 -14.07
CA ALA A 106 -6.91 8.12 -14.89
C ALA A 106 -5.62 7.73 -14.17
N PHE A 107 -4.92 8.70 -13.55
CA PHE A 107 -3.74 8.42 -12.73
C PHE A 107 -4.08 7.49 -11.55
N ALA A 108 -5.13 7.79 -10.78
CA ALA A 108 -5.54 6.96 -9.66
C ALA A 108 -5.92 5.53 -10.12
N GLY A 109 -6.61 5.42 -11.25
CA GLY A 109 -6.97 4.14 -11.86
C GLY A 109 -5.75 3.32 -12.28
N GLY A 110 -4.73 3.94 -12.89
CA GLY A 110 -3.48 3.27 -13.24
C GLY A 110 -2.71 2.78 -12.01
N TYR A 111 -2.68 3.61 -10.96
CA TYR A 111 -2.05 3.24 -9.69
C TYR A 111 -2.76 2.07 -9.01
N LEU A 112 -4.10 2.12 -8.95
CA LEU A 112 -4.92 1.06 -8.38
C LEU A 112 -4.85 -0.22 -9.22
N ALA A 113 -4.72 -0.14 -10.54
CA ALA A 113 -4.56 -1.33 -11.38
C ALA A 113 -3.32 -2.16 -10.99
N VAL A 114 -2.20 -1.52 -10.66
CA VAL A 114 -0.99 -2.21 -10.17
C VAL A 114 -1.25 -2.90 -8.84
N TRP A 115 -1.92 -2.22 -7.90
CA TRP A 115 -2.28 -2.79 -6.60
C TRP A 115 -3.33 -3.90 -6.69
N THR A 116 -4.25 -3.82 -7.64
CA THR A 116 -5.20 -4.88 -7.96
C THR A 116 -4.47 -6.11 -8.49
N ALA A 117 -3.50 -5.94 -9.39
CA ALA A 117 -2.67 -7.06 -9.86
C ALA A 117 -1.85 -7.69 -8.72
N PHE A 118 -1.29 -6.87 -7.82
CA PHE A 118 -0.63 -7.38 -6.61
C PHE A 118 -1.57 -8.15 -5.69
N SER A 119 -2.80 -7.65 -5.51
CA SER A 119 -3.82 -8.29 -4.68
C SER A 119 -4.20 -9.67 -5.20
N LEU A 120 -4.18 -9.88 -6.52
CA LEU A 120 -4.38 -11.19 -7.13
C LEU A 120 -3.24 -12.14 -6.75
N ILE A 121 -1.98 -11.69 -6.85
CA ILE A 121 -0.81 -12.46 -6.43
C ILE A 121 -0.89 -12.79 -4.94
N ALA A 122 -1.25 -11.81 -4.10
CA ALA A 122 -1.40 -12.00 -2.66
C ALA A 122 -2.51 -13.02 -2.32
N THR A 123 -3.63 -13.00 -3.05
CA THR A 123 -4.74 -13.96 -2.92
C THR A 123 -4.28 -15.37 -3.26
N ILE A 124 -3.57 -15.55 -4.39
CA ILE A 124 -3.04 -16.85 -4.81
C ILE A 124 -2.00 -17.35 -3.79
N LEU A 125 -1.10 -16.47 -3.35
CA LEU A 125 -0.08 -16.79 -2.35
C LEU A 125 -0.74 -17.20 -1.02
N GLN A 126 -1.73 -16.44 -0.56
CA GLN A 126 -2.46 -16.74 0.67
C GLN A 126 -3.15 -18.10 0.60
N ARG A 127 -3.78 -18.42 -0.54
CA ARG A 127 -4.35 -19.75 -0.77
C ARG A 127 -3.29 -20.83 -0.68
N ALA A 128 -2.18 -20.68 -1.38
CA ALA A 128 -1.11 -21.68 -1.37
C ALA A 128 -0.53 -21.89 0.05
N LEU A 129 -0.30 -20.81 0.80
CA LEU A 129 0.19 -20.88 2.18
C LEU A 129 -0.82 -21.54 3.13
N ALA A 130 -2.11 -21.30 2.93
CA ALA A 130 -3.16 -21.94 3.71
C ALA A 130 -3.30 -23.44 3.39
N GLU A 131 -3.21 -23.84 2.11
CA GLU A 131 -3.18 -25.26 1.70
C GLU A 131 -1.97 -26.01 2.30
N TRP A 132 -0.84 -25.31 2.47
CA TRP A 132 0.39 -25.85 3.05
C TRP A 132 0.40 -25.80 4.59
N LEU A 133 -0.72 -25.39 5.21
CA LEU A 133 -0.87 -25.29 6.67
C LEU A 133 0.16 -24.37 7.34
N LEU A 134 0.72 -23.42 6.57
CA LEU A 134 1.67 -22.40 7.06
C LEU A 134 0.96 -21.19 7.66
N LEU A 135 -0.34 -21.03 7.39
CA LEU A 135 -1.20 -20.03 8.01
C LEU A 135 -2.16 -20.70 9.01
N THR A 136 -2.41 -20.00 10.11
CA THR A 136 -3.51 -20.31 11.02
C THR A 136 -4.85 -20.04 10.33
N PRO A 137 -5.98 -20.54 10.87
CA PRO A 137 -7.29 -20.11 10.42
C PRO A 137 -7.37 -18.58 10.37
N MET A 138 -6.89 -17.88 11.41
CA MET A 138 -6.82 -16.41 11.50
C MET A 138 -5.90 -15.72 10.46
N MET A 139 -5.41 -16.44 9.45
CA MET A 139 -4.58 -15.91 8.35
C MET A 139 -3.26 -15.29 8.82
N GLU A 140 -2.74 -15.81 9.93
CA GLU A 140 -1.47 -15.43 10.56
C GLU A 140 -0.45 -16.56 10.38
N ALA A 141 0.84 -16.24 10.37
CA ALA A 141 1.91 -17.23 10.32
C ALA A 141 1.75 -18.24 11.46
N ARG A 142 1.64 -19.52 11.11
CA ARG A 142 1.41 -20.58 12.10
C ARG A 142 2.60 -20.80 13.02
N ASP A 143 3.80 -20.80 12.45
CA ASP A 143 5.03 -21.13 13.16
C ASP A 143 5.97 -19.91 13.23
N PRO A 144 6.67 -19.70 14.37
CA PRO A 144 7.66 -18.64 14.53
C PRO A 144 8.80 -18.71 13.49
N LEU A 145 9.11 -19.93 13.01
CA LEU A 145 10.08 -20.14 11.93
C LEU A 145 9.65 -19.44 10.63
N PHE A 146 8.41 -19.68 10.19
CA PHE A 146 7.89 -19.07 8.95
C PHE A 146 7.78 -17.55 9.08
N GLY A 147 7.25 -17.06 10.20
CA GLY A 147 7.20 -15.63 10.50
C GLY A 147 8.59 -14.97 10.54
N GLY A 148 9.56 -15.64 11.18
CA GLY A 148 10.96 -15.21 11.25
C GLY A 148 11.62 -15.13 9.88
N VAL A 149 11.39 -16.10 9.00
CA VAL A 149 11.87 -16.08 7.60
C VAL A 149 11.30 -14.89 6.83
N LEU A 150 9.99 -14.63 6.94
CA LEU A 150 9.36 -13.47 6.28
C LEU A 150 9.94 -12.14 6.79
N LEU A 151 10.13 -12.01 8.12
CA LEU A 151 10.78 -10.86 8.73
C LEU A 151 12.21 -10.67 8.21
N MET A 152 13.02 -11.73 8.21
CA MET A 152 14.38 -11.65 7.68
C MET A 152 14.41 -11.28 6.18
N LEU A 153 13.52 -11.84 5.36
CA LEU A 153 13.42 -11.49 3.93
C LEU A 153 13.09 -10.01 3.74
N ALA A 154 12.11 -9.48 4.49
CA ALA A 154 11.77 -8.06 4.46
C ALA A 154 12.93 -7.18 4.96
N GLY A 155 13.62 -7.62 6.01
CA GLY A 155 14.81 -6.97 6.56
C GLY A 155 15.97 -6.93 5.56
N VAL A 156 16.26 -8.02 4.87
CA VAL A 156 17.28 -8.05 3.80
C VAL A 156 16.86 -7.15 2.65
N TYR A 157 15.58 -7.18 2.27
CA TYR A 157 15.04 -6.35 1.20
C TYR A 157 15.26 -4.85 1.44
N GLN A 158 15.17 -4.40 2.70
CA GLN A 158 15.45 -3.02 3.12
C GLN A 158 16.85 -2.53 2.73
N PHE A 159 17.84 -3.42 2.67
CA PHE A 159 19.21 -3.07 2.31
C PHE A 159 19.47 -3.02 0.80
N THR A 160 18.56 -3.56 -0.01
CA THR A 160 18.79 -3.72 -1.45
C THR A 160 18.90 -2.37 -2.17
N PRO A 161 19.82 -2.24 -3.15
CA PRO A 161 19.90 -1.03 -3.98
C PRO A 161 18.63 -0.83 -4.80
N PHE A 162 17.96 -1.92 -5.17
CA PHE A 162 16.68 -1.90 -5.89
C PHE A 162 15.60 -1.16 -5.10
N LYS A 163 15.38 -1.52 -3.82
CA LYS A 163 14.42 -0.79 -2.97
C LYS A 163 14.75 0.69 -2.91
N ARG A 164 16.03 1.04 -2.71
CA ARG A 164 16.47 2.44 -2.58
C ARG A 164 16.14 3.24 -3.84
N ALA A 165 16.45 2.70 -5.01
CA ALA A 165 16.13 3.35 -6.29
C ALA A 165 14.61 3.58 -6.46
N CYS A 166 13.79 2.59 -6.10
CA CYS A 166 12.33 2.75 -6.13
C CYS A 166 11.84 3.80 -5.14
N LEU A 167 12.36 3.80 -3.90
CA LEU A 167 11.96 4.72 -2.85
C LEU A 167 12.35 6.17 -3.18
N ASP A 168 13.54 6.38 -3.77
CA ASP A 168 13.99 7.69 -4.20
C ASP A 168 13.04 8.29 -5.25
N SER A 169 12.62 7.48 -6.23
CA SER A 169 11.58 7.87 -7.21
C SER A 169 10.25 8.24 -6.55
N CYS A 170 9.81 7.47 -5.55
CA CYS A 170 8.58 7.78 -4.79
C CYS A 170 8.69 9.05 -3.93
N ARG A 171 9.90 9.42 -3.49
CA ARG A 171 10.17 10.61 -2.67
C ARG A 171 10.36 11.89 -3.50
N SER A 172 10.58 11.76 -4.81
CA SER A 172 10.82 12.88 -5.72
C SER A 172 9.68 13.10 -6.74
N PRO A 173 8.47 13.55 -6.31
CA PRO A 173 7.32 13.73 -7.21
C PRO A 173 7.61 14.57 -8.46
N ALA A 174 8.33 15.69 -8.32
CA ALA A 174 8.61 16.58 -9.43
C ALA A 174 9.51 15.92 -10.48
N GLU A 175 10.60 15.29 -10.03
CA GLU A 175 11.51 14.56 -10.90
C GLU A 175 10.79 13.40 -11.60
N PHE A 176 9.99 12.64 -10.86
CA PHE A 176 9.18 11.55 -11.40
C PHE A 176 8.27 12.02 -12.54
N LEU A 177 7.52 13.11 -12.32
CA LEU A 177 6.63 13.68 -13.35
C LEU A 177 7.41 14.14 -14.58
N THR A 178 8.53 14.83 -14.41
CA THR A 178 9.34 15.29 -15.56
C THR A 178 9.91 14.16 -16.39
N ARG A 179 10.31 13.05 -15.76
CA ARG A 179 10.90 11.89 -16.44
C ARG A 179 9.89 11.03 -17.18
N HIS A 180 8.68 10.88 -16.62
CA HIS A 180 7.67 9.94 -17.14
C HIS A 180 6.47 10.64 -17.77
N TRP A 181 6.56 11.96 -18.01
CA TRP A 181 5.44 12.74 -18.53
C TRP A 181 4.92 12.19 -19.86
N LYS A 182 3.60 12.04 -19.95
CA LYS A 182 2.88 11.78 -21.19
C LYS A 182 1.65 12.68 -21.25
N SER A 183 1.35 13.20 -22.44
CA SER A 183 0.20 14.07 -22.67
C SER A 183 -1.13 13.31 -22.67
N GLY A 184 -2.22 14.04 -22.40
CA GLY A 184 -3.57 13.53 -22.41
C GLY A 184 -3.93 12.60 -21.23
N VAL A 185 -5.21 12.24 -21.16
CA VAL A 185 -5.77 11.40 -20.08
C VAL A 185 -5.11 10.02 -20.02
N GLY A 186 -4.82 9.42 -21.18
CA GLY A 186 -4.09 8.15 -21.27
C GLY A 186 -2.66 8.25 -20.73
N GLY A 187 -2.01 9.41 -20.89
CA GLY A 187 -0.73 9.71 -20.26
C GLY A 187 -0.83 9.73 -18.73
N GLY A 188 -1.92 10.26 -18.20
CA GLY A 188 -2.25 10.19 -16.76
C GLY A 188 -2.34 8.75 -16.25
N PHE A 189 -3.04 7.87 -16.97
CA PHE A 189 -3.11 6.44 -16.61
C PHE A 189 -1.74 5.76 -16.61
N TYR A 190 -0.95 5.97 -17.67
CA TYR A 190 0.41 5.44 -17.76
C TYR A 190 1.29 5.91 -16.59
N LEU A 191 1.20 7.19 -16.25
CA LEU A 191 1.94 7.79 -15.15
C LEU A 191 1.51 7.19 -13.79
N GLY A 192 0.22 6.91 -13.63
CA GLY A 192 -0.33 6.17 -12.49
C GLY A 192 0.24 4.76 -12.36
N VAL A 193 0.27 3.99 -13.46
CA VAL A 193 0.88 2.66 -13.51
C VAL A 193 2.37 2.72 -13.17
N ALA A 194 3.12 3.64 -13.77
CA ALA A 194 4.54 3.82 -13.48
C ALA A 194 4.79 4.13 -12.00
N ASN A 195 4.03 5.06 -11.41
CA ASN A 195 4.12 5.38 -9.99
C ASN A 195 3.74 4.17 -9.11
N GLY A 196 2.71 3.42 -9.52
CA GLY A 196 2.29 2.18 -8.87
C GLY A 196 3.40 1.13 -8.84
N LEU A 197 4.13 0.95 -9.94
CA LEU A 197 5.24 -0.02 -10.04
C LEU A 197 6.42 0.38 -9.15
N TYR A 198 6.82 1.66 -9.12
CA TYR A 198 7.86 2.12 -8.17
C TYR A 198 7.41 1.97 -6.72
N CYS A 199 6.15 2.30 -6.44
CA CYS A 199 5.56 2.15 -5.12
C CYS A 199 5.56 0.68 -4.66
N LEU A 200 5.08 -0.23 -5.50
CA LEU A 200 5.12 -1.66 -5.22
C LEU A 200 6.55 -2.14 -5.06
N GLY A 201 7.47 -1.72 -5.95
CA GLY A 201 8.89 -2.00 -5.85
C GLY A 201 9.49 -1.59 -4.50
N CYS A 202 9.11 -0.45 -3.93
CA CYS A 202 9.69 -0.04 -2.64
C CYS A 202 9.12 -0.81 -1.42
N CYS A 203 7.91 -1.38 -1.49
CA CYS A 203 7.22 -1.90 -0.30
C CYS A 203 6.65 -3.32 -0.38
N TRP A 204 6.72 -4.03 -1.52
CA TRP A 204 6.13 -5.37 -1.66
C TRP A 204 6.63 -6.37 -0.59
N ALA A 205 7.92 -6.34 -0.24
CA ALA A 205 8.46 -7.23 0.79
C ALA A 205 7.93 -6.89 2.19
N LEU A 206 7.62 -5.61 2.46
CA LEU A 206 6.96 -5.20 3.71
C LEU A 206 5.49 -5.64 3.73
N MET A 207 4.83 -5.70 2.56
CA MET A 207 3.46 -6.21 2.48
C MET A 207 3.39 -7.68 2.86
N LEU A 208 4.45 -8.47 2.64
CA LEU A 208 4.50 -9.85 3.13
C LEU A 208 4.44 -9.96 4.65
N LEU A 209 4.82 -8.90 5.38
CA LEU A 209 4.71 -8.89 6.85
C LEU A 209 3.27 -8.87 7.34
N LEU A 210 2.28 -8.59 6.47
CA LEU A 210 0.87 -8.79 6.81
C LEU A 210 0.56 -10.25 7.15
N PHE A 211 1.25 -11.22 6.54
CA PHE A 211 1.11 -12.63 6.91
C PHE A 211 1.73 -12.95 8.28
N VAL A 212 2.65 -12.13 8.78
CA VAL A 212 3.30 -12.36 10.09
C VAL A 212 2.39 -11.89 11.22
N GLY A 213 1.88 -10.66 11.15
CA GLY A 213 1.05 -10.07 12.23
C GLY A 213 -0.45 -10.25 12.04
N GLY A 214 -0.88 -10.82 10.92
CA GLY A 214 -2.27 -11.09 10.58
C GLY A 214 -2.83 -10.12 9.56
N VAL A 215 -3.40 -10.67 8.49
CA VAL A 215 -3.96 -9.91 7.37
C VAL A 215 -5.13 -9.02 7.81
N MET A 216 -5.79 -9.35 8.94
CA MET A 216 -6.92 -8.60 9.47
C MET A 216 -6.64 -7.95 10.83
N ASN A 217 -5.40 -7.99 11.31
CA ASN A 217 -4.99 -7.28 12.50
C ASN A 217 -4.87 -5.78 12.19
N LEU A 218 -5.91 -5.01 12.52
CA LEU A 218 -5.98 -3.58 12.22
C LEU A 218 -4.81 -2.78 12.81
N TRP A 219 -4.30 -3.17 13.98
CA TRP A 219 -3.14 -2.52 14.59
C TRP A 219 -1.88 -2.77 13.77
N TRP A 220 -1.69 -3.99 13.27
CA TRP A 220 -0.56 -4.36 12.43
C TRP A 220 -0.62 -3.67 11.06
N ILE A 221 -1.79 -3.65 10.43
CA ILE A 221 -2.06 -2.92 9.18
C ILE A 221 -1.75 -1.44 9.36
N ALA A 222 -2.24 -0.82 10.44
CA ALA A 222 -1.99 0.58 10.74
C ALA A 222 -0.49 0.85 10.95
N ALA A 223 0.20 0.00 11.71
CA ALA A 223 1.64 0.10 11.95
C ALA A 223 2.44 0.03 10.64
N LEU A 224 2.16 -0.96 9.78
CA LEU A 224 2.82 -1.08 8.48
C LEU A 224 2.51 0.09 7.55
N THR A 225 1.26 0.58 7.55
CA THR A 225 0.85 1.74 6.75
C THR A 225 1.60 2.99 7.17
N VAL A 226 1.64 3.27 8.47
CA VAL A 226 2.38 4.41 9.04
C VAL A 226 3.86 4.26 8.74
N PHE A 227 4.41 3.06 8.90
CA PHE A 227 5.81 2.79 8.61
C PHE A 227 6.17 3.07 7.13
N VAL A 228 5.40 2.55 6.18
CA VAL A 228 5.60 2.79 4.74
C VAL A 228 5.40 4.26 4.38
N LEU A 229 4.42 4.93 5.00
CA LEU A 229 4.17 6.35 4.78
C LEU A 229 5.34 7.20 5.31
N LEU A 230 5.85 6.89 6.49
CA LEU A 230 7.04 7.54 7.06
C LEU A 230 8.26 7.31 6.17
N GLU A 231 8.47 6.10 5.64
CA GLU A 231 9.53 5.87 4.66
C GLU A 231 9.36 6.74 3.42
N LYS A 232 8.15 6.99 2.93
CA LYS A 232 7.93 7.81 1.73
C LYS A 232 7.95 9.33 1.98
N VAL A 233 7.62 9.78 3.18
CA VAL A 233 7.48 11.23 3.48
C VAL A 233 8.69 11.78 4.23
N ALA A 234 9.32 10.97 5.09
CA ALA A 234 10.31 11.49 6.00
C ALA A 234 11.69 11.66 5.35
N PRO A 235 12.43 12.75 5.67
CA PRO A 235 13.70 13.11 5.04
C PRO A 235 14.90 12.29 5.56
N PHE A 236 14.68 11.09 6.11
CA PHE A 236 15.73 10.29 6.77
C PHE A 236 16.74 9.63 5.81
N GLY A 237 16.68 9.97 4.51
CA GLY A 237 17.61 9.48 3.49
C GLY A 237 17.70 7.95 3.45
N ALA A 238 18.89 7.44 3.12
CA ALA A 238 19.19 6.01 3.11
C ALA A 238 19.37 5.39 4.51
N GLN A 239 19.53 6.22 5.55
CA GLN A 239 19.79 5.75 6.92
C GLN A 239 18.53 5.18 7.57
N GLY A 240 17.36 5.79 7.32
CA GLY A 240 16.08 5.30 7.83
C GLY A 240 15.77 3.87 7.40
N GLY A 241 15.96 3.55 6.11
CA GLY A 241 15.76 2.20 5.58
C GLY A 241 16.77 1.17 6.13
N ARG A 242 18.00 1.58 6.45
CA ARG A 242 18.99 0.69 7.06
C ARG A 242 18.64 0.34 8.50
N LEU A 243 18.24 1.35 9.30
CA LEU A 243 17.85 1.14 10.69
C LEU A 243 16.60 0.26 10.77
N SER A 244 15.59 0.54 9.96
CA SER A 244 14.40 -0.30 9.92
C SER A 244 14.69 -1.72 9.41
N GLY A 245 15.55 -1.87 8.41
CA GLY A 245 16.04 -3.17 7.96
C GLY A 245 16.72 -3.97 9.07
N LEU A 246 17.59 -3.34 9.86
CA LEU A 246 18.26 -3.99 11.00
C LEU A 246 17.25 -4.43 12.07
N LEU A 247 16.29 -3.57 12.41
CA LEU A 247 15.26 -3.88 13.39
C LEU A 247 14.37 -5.04 12.94
N ILE A 248 13.87 -5.01 11.70
CA ILE A 248 13.02 -6.06 11.16
C ILE A 248 13.79 -7.38 11.05
N PHE A 249 15.04 -7.34 10.59
CA PHE A 249 15.90 -8.53 10.51
C PHE A 249 16.21 -9.11 11.90
N GLY A 250 16.53 -8.24 12.87
CA GLY A 250 16.78 -8.63 14.26
C GLY A 250 15.55 -9.24 14.93
N MET A 251 14.35 -8.71 14.67
CA MET A 251 13.09 -9.32 15.12
C MET A 251 12.91 -10.72 14.50
N GLY A 252 13.23 -10.88 13.21
CA GLY A 252 13.20 -12.20 12.56
C GLY A 252 14.15 -13.20 13.21
N LEU A 253 15.39 -12.80 13.50
CA LEU A 253 16.36 -13.64 14.22
C LEU A 253 15.87 -14.02 15.62
N TRP A 254 15.28 -13.07 16.36
CA TRP A 254 14.70 -13.34 17.67
C TRP A 254 13.53 -14.33 17.60
N SER A 255 12.66 -14.22 16.59
CA SER A 255 11.59 -15.20 16.38
C SER A 255 12.11 -16.60 16.11
N LEU A 256 13.28 -16.74 15.47
CA LEU A 256 13.92 -18.03 15.26
C LEU A 256 14.46 -18.64 16.56
N THR A 257 15.03 -17.84 17.47
CA THR A 257 15.57 -18.39 18.72
C THR A 257 14.47 -18.95 19.61
N GLN A 258 13.27 -18.36 19.59
CA GLN A 258 12.08 -18.86 20.28
C GLN A 258 11.56 -20.20 19.72
N PHE A 259 11.89 -20.55 18.48
CA PHE A 259 11.50 -21.83 17.90
C PHE A 259 12.37 -23.00 18.39
N PHE A 260 13.62 -22.72 18.75
CA PHE A 260 14.58 -23.74 19.21
C PHE A 260 14.63 -23.92 20.74
N SER A 261 13.91 -23.08 21.49
CA SER A 261 13.78 -23.12 22.96
C SER A 261 12.51 -23.83 23.40
#